data_AF-A0A7C9EN88-F1
#
_entry.id   AF-A0A7C9EN88-F1
#
_cell.length_a   1.000
_cell.length_b   1.000
_cell.length_c   1.000
_cell.angle_alpha   90.00
_cell.angle_beta   90.00
_cell.angle_gamma   90.00
#
_symmetry.space_group_name_H-M   'P 1'
#
loop_
_entity.id
_entity.type
_entity.pdbx_description
1 polymer ?
#
loop_
_entity_poly.entity_id
_entity_poly.type
_entity_poly.pdbx_seq_one_letter_code
_entity_poly.pdbx_strand_id
1 'polypeptide(L)'
;NFHAGSKTTVSNIIMSIAVMLTLLFLIPLFRYTPLVVLASIIINAMLGLIKYQEVYYMWKVDKFDFLICMASFFGVIFSSVETGLVVAVALSLVRIILVASRPKTSVLGNLPDTSSYRSIAHYSYAQFIDGVLILHIEGPICFASANYLRERIMRWIYEEEDKIESSGSPSLQHVILDMG
;
A
#
# COMPACT_ATOMS: atom_id res chain seq x y z
N ASN A 1 11.48 -26.23 16.24
CA ASN A 1 10.29 -27.09 15.98
C ASN A 1 10.05 -27.32 14.48
N PHE A 2 9.95 -26.27 13.66
CA PHE A 2 9.71 -26.44 12.20
C PHE A 2 10.86 -27.13 11.45
N HIS A 3 12.10 -26.69 11.64
CA HIS A 3 13.28 -27.31 11.02
C HIS A 3 13.60 -28.74 11.49
N ALA A 4 13.01 -29.18 12.61
CA ALA A 4 13.21 -30.52 13.17
C ALA A 4 12.09 -31.50 12.81
N GLY A 5 11.17 -31.13 11.90
CA GLY A 5 10.11 -32.03 11.39
C GLY A 5 8.93 -32.27 12.33
N SER A 6 8.76 -31.45 13.36
CA SER A 6 7.69 -31.61 14.35
C SER A 6 6.33 -31.16 13.79
N LYS A 7 5.33 -32.04 13.83
CA LYS A 7 3.98 -31.82 13.26
C LYS A 7 2.85 -31.82 14.30
N THR A 8 3.14 -32.07 15.58
CA THR A 8 2.11 -32.26 16.62
C THR A 8 2.30 -31.33 17.81
N THR A 9 1.19 -30.94 18.45
CA THR A 9 1.18 -30.08 19.66
C THR A 9 1.96 -30.70 20.83
N VAL A 10 2.09 -32.03 20.86
CA VAL A 10 2.87 -32.79 21.85
C VAL A 10 4.32 -32.31 21.92
N SER A 11 4.90 -31.88 20.80
CA SER A 11 6.27 -31.35 20.78
C SER A 11 6.43 -30.04 21.54
N ASN A 12 5.42 -29.17 21.54
CA ASN A 12 5.45 -27.95 22.35
C ASN A 12 5.32 -28.27 23.84
N ILE A 13 4.53 -29.28 24.19
CA ILE A 13 4.40 -29.76 25.58
C ILE A 13 5.74 -30.28 26.08
N ILE A 14 6.40 -31.16 25.32
CA ILE A 14 7.72 -31.71 25.66
C ILE A 14 8.75 -30.59 25.78
N MET A 15 8.76 -29.61 24.85
CA MET A 15 9.66 -28.47 24.90
C MET A 15 9.43 -27.62 26.16
N SER A 16 8.18 -27.35 26.53
CA SER A 16 7.84 -26.59 27.74
C SER A 16 8.30 -27.31 29.01
N ILE A 17 8.06 -28.63 29.11
CA ILE A 17 8.53 -29.46 30.24
C ILE A 17 10.06 -29.45 30.30
N ALA A 18 10.74 -29.59 29.17
CA ALA A 18 12.20 -29.53 29.09
C ALA A 18 12.72 -28.16 29.57
N VAL A 19 12.12 -27.06 29.11
CA VAL A 19 12.47 -25.70 29.58
C VAL A 19 12.25 -25.57 31.08
N MET A 20 11.11 -26.04 31.61
CA MET A 20 10.80 -26.02 33.04
C MET A 20 11.85 -26.78 33.86
N LEU A 21 12.23 -27.99 33.43
CA LEU A 21 13.28 -28.79 34.07
C LEU A 21 14.63 -28.09 34.01
N THR A 22 15.00 -27.51 32.86
CA THR A 22 16.26 -26.75 32.74
C THR A 22 16.27 -25.51 33.63
N LEU A 23 15.15 -24.81 33.77
CA LEU A 23 15.07 -23.68 34.70
C LEU A 23 15.20 -24.17 36.14
N LEU A 24 14.55 -25.27 36.54
CA LEU A 24 14.58 -25.73 37.93
C LEU A 24 15.95 -26.29 38.36
N PHE A 25 16.62 -27.04 37.49
CA PHE A 25 17.89 -27.70 37.80
C PHE A 25 19.13 -26.91 37.37
N LEU A 26 19.06 -26.15 36.27
CA LEU A 26 20.20 -25.44 35.67
C LEU A 26 20.24 -23.93 35.98
N ILE A 27 19.23 -23.36 36.64
CA ILE A 27 19.28 -21.98 37.19
C ILE A 27 20.56 -21.67 37.99
N PRO A 28 21.07 -22.55 38.89
CA PRO A 28 22.29 -22.23 39.64
C PRO A 28 23.52 -22.07 38.74
N LEU A 29 23.54 -22.77 37.60
CA LEU A 29 24.59 -22.64 36.59
C LEU A 29 24.40 -21.36 35.76
N PHE A 30 23.17 -21.02 35.41
CA PHE A 30 22.85 -19.82 34.64
C PHE A 30 23.13 -18.50 35.37
N ARG A 31 23.20 -18.49 36.71
CA ARG A 31 23.55 -17.28 37.50
C ARG A 31 24.93 -16.72 37.14
N TYR A 32 25.84 -17.56 36.66
CA TYR A 32 27.18 -17.14 36.25
C TYR A 32 27.28 -16.72 34.77
N THR A 33 26.16 -16.72 34.04
CA THR A 33 26.17 -16.35 32.62
C THR A 33 26.45 -14.85 32.47
N PRO A 34 27.55 -14.45 31.83
CA PRO A 34 27.85 -13.05 31.63
C PRO A 34 26.83 -12.41 30.68
N LEU A 35 26.46 -11.15 30.95
CA LEU A 35 25.53 -10.36 30.13
C LEU A 35 25.92 -10.33 28.64
N VAL A 36 27.22 -10.42 28.35
CA VAL A 36 27.77 -10.43 26.99
C VAL A 36 27.26 -11.62 26.16
N VAL A 37 27.15 -12.81 26.75
CA VAL A 37 26.67 -14.00 26.05
C VAL A 37 25.18 -13.85 25.70
N LEU A 38 24.39 -13.30 26.63
CA LEU A 38 22.97 -13.05 26.38
C LEU A 38 22.77 -12.01 25.28
N ALA A 39 23.53 -10.92 25.31
CA ALA A 39 23.51 -9.89 24.27
C ALA A 39 23.90 -10.46 22.90
N SER A 40 24.93 -11.32 22.83
CA SER A 40 25.34 -11.97 21.58
C SER A 40 24.26 -12.86 20.99
N ILE A 41 23.53 -13.60 21.82
CA ILE A 41 22.42 -14.46 21.36
C ILE A 41 21.28 -13.61 20.82
N ILE A 42 20.92 -12.51 21.50
CA ILE A 42 19.86 -11.59 21.07
C ILE A 42 20.23 -10.91 19.74
N ILE A 43 21.46 -10.40 19.61
CA ILE A 43 21.93 -9.75 18.37
C ILE A 43 21.89 -10.75 17.21
N ASN A 44 22.39 -11.97 17.40
CA ASN A 44 22.36 -13.01 16.37
C ASN A 44 20.92 -13.35 15.93
N ALA A 45 19.98 -13.41 16.88
CA ALA A 45 18.57 -13.64 16.57
C ALA A 45 17.96 -12.47 15.77
N MET A 46 18.30 -11.23 16.11
CA MET A 46 17.79 -10.02 15.44
C MET A 46 18.32 -9.87 14.02
N LEU A 47 19.57 -10.26 13.75
CA LEU A 47 20.16 -10.21 12.41
C LEU A 47 19.35 -11.06 11.40
N GLY A 48 18.77 -12.17 11.83
CA GLY A 48 17.90 -13.00 10.98
C GLY A 48 16.52 -12.38 10.70
N LEU A 49 16.11 -11.39 11.50
CA LEU A 49 14.81 -10.75 11.38
C LEU A 49 14.83 -9.52 10.46
N ILE A 50 15.98 -8.85 10.35
CA ILE A 50 16.14 -7.65 9.52
C ILE A 50 16.29 -8.06 8.05
N LYS A 51 15.24 -7.83 7.26
CA LYS A 51 15.21 -8.11 5.83
C LYS A 51 15.48 -6.86 5.00
N TYR A 52 16.76 -6.52 4.81
CA TYR A 52 17.17 -5.30 4.09
C TYR A 52 16.63 -5.20 2.65
N GLN A 53 16.50 -6.33 1.96
CA GLN A 53 16.00 -6.36 0.58
C GLN A 53 14.53 -5.94 0.48
N GLU A 54 13.70 -6.29 1.47
CA GLU A 54 12.29 -5.89 1.50
C GLU A 54 12.14 -4.38 1.70
N VAL A 55 12.99 -3.79 2.57
CA VAL A 55 13.01 -2.33 2.81
C VAL A 55 13.40 -1.56 1.54
N TYR A 56 14.42 -2.05 0.82
CA TYR A 56 14.83 -1.44 -0.45
C TYR A 56 13.75 -1.55 -1.52
N TYR A 57 13.06 -2.69 -1.59
CA TYR A 57 11.93 -2.88 -2.48
C TYR A 57 10.78 -1.92 -2.15
N MET A 58 10.43 -1.74 -0.87
CA MET A 58 9.43 -0.75 -0.44
C MET A 58 9.78 0.67 -0.89
N TRP A 59 11.04 1.09 -0.74
CA TRP A 59 11.48 2.42 -1.20
C TRP A 59 11.26 2.61 -2.71
N LYS A 60 11.48 1.57 -3.51
CA LYS A 60 11.36 1.64 -4.98
C LYS A 60 9.90 1.64 -5.45
N VAL A 61 9.03 0.89 -4.78
CA VAL A 61 7.61 0.77 -5.16
C VAL A 61 6.80 1.95 -4.66
N ASP A 62 6.91 2.28 -3.37
CA ASP A 62 6.05 3.29 -2.76
C ASP A 62 6.78 4.07 -1.65
N LYS A 63 7.08 5.34 -1.97
CA LYS A 63 7.77 6.28 -1.06
C LYS A 63 6.97 6.58 0.20
N PHE A 64 5.63 6.55 0.15
CA PHE A 64 4.80 6.79 1.33
C PHE A 64 4.86 5.62 2.30
N ASP A 65 4.84 4.39 1.81
CA ASP A 65 4.93 3.21 2.67
C ASP A 65 6.29 3.14 3.37
N PHE A 66 7.35 3.54 2.65
CA PHE A 66 8.65 3.71 3.26
C PHE A 66 8.64 4.78 4.36
N LEU A 67 8.00 5.95 4.12
CA LEU A 67 7.90 7.01 5.11
C LEU A 67 7.17 6.56 6.38
N ILE A 68 6.09 5.79 6.25
CA ILE A 68 5.34 5.20 7.37
C ILE A 68 6.24 4.26 8.18
N CYS A 69 6.98 3.39 7.49
CA CYS A 69 7.92 2.48 8.12
C CYS A 69 9.02 3.24 8.88
N MET A 70 9.59 4.28 8.27
CA MET A 70 10.62 5.11 8.91
C MET A 70 10.06 5.88 10.11
N ALA A 71 8.86 6.45 10.00
CA ALA A 71 8.19 7.15 11.09
C ALA A 71 7.91 6.21 12.28
N SER A 72 7.47 4.98 12.01
CA SER A 72 7.31 3.94 13.04
C SER A 72 8.64 3.59 13.70
N PHE A 73 9.68 3.35 12.91
CA PHE A 73 11.03 3.02 13.41
C PHE A 73 11.57 4.10 14.35
N PHE A 74 11.52 5.36 13.91
CA PHE A 74 11.91 6.49 14.76
C PHE A 74 10.98 6.66 15.97
N GLY A 75 9.68 6.41 15.82
CA GLY A 75 8.72 6.43 16.92
C GLY A 75 9.04 5.41 18.02
N VAL A 76 9.49 4.22 17.65
CA VAL A 76 9.95 3.20 18.61
C VAL A 76 11.25 3.63 19.30
N ILE A 77 12.22 4.16 18.54
CA ILE A 77 13.53 4.56 19.07
C ILE A 77 13.44 5.74 20.04
N PHE A 78 12.65 6.77 19.71
CA PHE A 78 12.61 8.01 20.50
C PHE A 78 11.63 7.97 21.66
N SER A 79 10.59 7.13 21.60
CA SER A 79 9.51 7.12 22.60
C SER A 79 9.35 5.74 23.23
N SER A 80 8.72 4.80 22.54
CA SER A 80 8.41 3.45 23.01
C SER A 80 7.82 2.59 21.89
N VAL A 81 7.88 1.27 22.06
CA VAL A 81 7.29 0.30 21.11
C VAL A 81 5.79 0.56 20.90
N GLU A 82 5.06 0.84 21.97
CA GLU A 82 3.62 1.13 21.92
C GLU A 82 3.32 2.37 21.07
N THR A 83 4.03 3.47 21.29
CA THR A 83 3.85 4.72 20.53
C THR A 83 4.23 4.56 19.06
N GLY A 84 5.33 3.85 18.75
CA GLY A 84 5.73 3.61 17.37
C GLY A 84 4.69 2.78 16.60
N LEU A 85 4.10 1.78 17.26
CA LEU A 85 3.01 0.98 16.70
C LEU A 85 1.76 1.83 16.42
N VAL A 86 1.35 2.68 17.36
CA VAL A 86 0.18 3.57 17.17
C VAL A 86 0.41 4.52 15.99
N VAL A 87 1.60 5.12 15.88
CA VAL A 87 1.95 6.00 14.75
C VAL A 87 1.90 5.25 13.42
N ALA A 88 2.43 4.03 13.36
CA ALA A 88 2.41 3.21 12.15
C ALA A 88 0.98 2.91 11.68
N VAL A 89 0.11 2.48 12.61
CA VAL A 89 -1.28 2.15 12.32
C VAL A 89 -2.05 3.40 11.89
N ALA A 90 -1.89 4.50 12.62
CA ALA A 90 -2.55 5.76 12.29
C ALA A 90 -2.17 6.26 10.88
N LEU A 91 -0.89 6.27 10.55
CA LEU A 91 -0.43 6.70 9.22
C LEU A 91 -0.90 5.75 8.11
N SER A 92 -0.89 4.43 8.34
CA SER A 92 -1.45 3.46 7.38
C SER A 92 -2.94 3.68 7.14
N LEU A 93 -3.72 3.95 8.19
CA LEU A 93 -5.14 4.28 8.04
C LEU A 93 -5.35 5.56 7.23
N VAL A 94 -4.60 6.63 7.55
CA VAL A 94 -4.64 7.89 6.80
C VAL A 94 -4.31 7.66 5.33
N ARG A 95 -3.28 6.88 5.03
CA ARG A 95 -2.90 6.51 3.66
C ARG A 95 -4.04 5.78 2.93
N ILE A 96 -4.65 4.77 3.57
CA ILE A 96 -5.77 4.03 2.98
C ILE A 96 -6.92 4.97 2.65
N ILE A 97 -7.26 5.89 3.56
CA ILE A 97 -8.31 6.89 3.33
C ILE A 97 -7.95 7.82 2.17
N LEU A 98 -6.70 8.28 2.08
CA LEU A 98 -6.24 9.14 0.98
C LEU A 98 -6.32 8.45 -0.38
N VAL A 99 -5.90 7.19 -0.46
CA VAL A 99 -5.97 6.39 -1.69
C VAL A 99 -7.42 6.12 -2.06
N ALA A 100 -8.27 5.75 -1.10
CA ALA A 100 -9.71 5.55 -1.33
C ALA A 100 -10.42 6.84 -1.78
N SER A 101 -9.95 8.01 -1.32
CA SER A 101 -10.53 9.31 -1.68
C SER A 101 -10.09 9.80 -3.06
N ARG A 102 -8.99 9.29 -3.63
CA ARG A 102 -8.46 9.67 -4.94
C ARG A 102 -8.40 8.47 -5.90
N PRO A 103 -9.54 7.94 -6.34
CA PRO A 103 -9.57 6.94 -7.40
C PRO A 103 -8.94 7.51 -8.68
N LYS A 104 -8.30 6.64 -9.46
CA LYS A 104 -7.69 7.05 -10.72
C LYS A 104 -8.81 7.21 -11.74
N THR A 105 -8.90 8.39 -12.31
CA THR A 105 -9.84 8.70 -13.39
C THR A 105 -9.06 8.85 -14.68
N SER A 106 -9.46 8.17 -15.75
CA SER A 106 -8.83 8.28 -17.05
C SER A 106 -9.85 8.65 -18.12
N VAL A 107 -9.49 9.59 -19.00
CA VAL A 107 -10.26 9.87 -20.23
C VAL A 107 -9.91 8.83 -21.28
N LEU A 108 -10.92 8.23 -21.90
CA LEU A 108 -10.77 7.20 -22.93
C LEU A 108 -10.99 7.82 -24.31
N GLY A 109 -10.17 7.41 -25.27
CA GLY A 109 -10.32 7.74 -26.69
C GLY A 109 -10.47 6.47 -27.51
N ASN A 110 -11.01 6.62 -28.71
CA ASN A 110 -11.20 5.51 -29.63
C ASN A 110 -9.91 5.24 -30.41
N LEU A 111 -9.48 3.99 -30.50
CA LEU A 111 -8.35 3.63 -31.35
C LEU A 111 -8.85 3.45 -32.79
N PRO A 112 -8.31 4.16 -33.80
CA PRO A 112 -8.73 3.96 -35.18
C PRO A 112 -8.49 2.49 -35.58
N ASP A 113 -9.44 1.91 -36.32
CA ASP A 113 -9.46 0.49 -36.76
C ASP A 113 -9.74 -0.59 -35.69
N THR A 114 -10.16 -0.26 -34.46
CA THR A 114 -10.57 -1.28 -33.46
C THR A 114 -11.73 -0.82 -32.56
N SER A 115 -12.61 -1.72 -32.13
CA SER A 115 -13.69 -1.45 -31.16
C SER A 115 -13.19 -1.30 -29.69
N SER A 116 -11.93 -0.88 -29.49
CA SER A 116 -11.29 -0.83 -28.18
C SER A 116 -10.98 0.61 -27.78
N TYR A 117 -11.51 1.01 -26.63
CA TYR A 117 -11.28 2.33 -26.04
C TYR A 117 -10.12 2.27 -25.06
N ARG A 118 -9.16 3.20 -25.16
CA ARG A 118 -7.98 3.26 -24.27
C ARG A 118 -7.67 4.68 -23.81
N SER A 119 -6.94 4.77 -22.70
CA SER A 119 -6.53 6.05 -22.12
C SER A 119 -5.71 6.89 -23.11
N ILE A 120 -6.20 8.09 -23.43
CA ILE A 120 -5.56 9.06 -24.33
C ILE A 120 -4.24 9.57 -23.73
N ALA A 121 -4.14 9.57 -22.39
CA ALA A 121 -2.93 9.98 -21.67
C ALA A 121 -1.75 9.00 -21.83
N HIS A 122 -2.00 7.76 -22.28
CA HIS A 122 -0.95 6.77 -22.55
C HIS A 122 -0.79 6.45 -24.03
N TYR A 123 -1.83 6.66 -24.84
CA TYR A 123 -1.83 6.34 -26.27
C TYR A 123 -2.25 7.56 -27.08
N SER A 124 -1.26 8.33 -27.55
CA SER A 124 -1.45 9.55 -28.35
C SER A 124 -2.08 9.33 -29.73
N TYR A 125 -2.31 8.07 -30.13
CA TYR A 125 -2.97 7.67 -31.38
C TYR A 125 -4.49 7.49 -31.24
N ALA A 126 -5.04 7.60 -30.03
CA ALA A 126 -6.49 7.51 -29.83
C ALA A 126 -7.18 8.82 -30.26
N GLN A 127 -8.11 8.72 -31.20
CA GLN A 127 -8.88 9.84 -31.71
C GLN A 127 -10.13 10.07 -30.86
N PHE A 128 -10.43 11.35 -30.61
CA PHE A 128 -11.71 11.75 -30.02
C PHE A 128 -12.82 11.54 -31.05
N ILE A 129 -13.97 11.07 -30.58
CA ILE A 129 -15.20 11.11 -31.37
C ILE A 129 -15.81 12.48 -31.11
N ASP A 130 -15.98 13.29 -32.15
CA ASP A 130 -16.55 14.64 -32.01
C ASP A 130 -17.91 14.59 -31.29
N GLY A 131 -18.04 15.37 -30.21
CA GLY A 131 -19.26 15.49 -29.42
C GLY A 131 -19.50 14.42 -28.36
N VAL A 132 -18.60 13.44 -28.17
CA VAL A 132 -18.73 12.37 -27.16
C VAL A 132 -17.51 12.29 -26.24
N LEU A 133 -17.73 12.49 -24.93
CA LEU A 133 -16.69 12.35 -23.90
C LEU A 133 -16.84 11.02 -23.16
N ILE A 134 -15.83 10.14 -23.22
CA ILE A 134 -15.84 8.84 -22.53
C ILE A 134 -14.87 8.89 -21.34
N LEU A 135 -15.41 8.69 -20.13
CA LEU A 135 -14.67 8.75 -18.88
C LEU A 135 -14.70 7.38 -18.22
N HIS A 136 -13.53 6.78 -17.99
CA HIS A 136 -13.39 5.55 -17.23
C HIS A 136 -12.95 5.87 -15.80
N ILE A 137 -13.76 5.43 -14.84
CA ILE A 137 -13.51 5.63 -13.42
C ILE A 137 -12.97 4.32 -12.85
N GLU A 138 -11.65 4.24 -12.65
CA GLU A 138 -11.02 3.10 -11.99
C GLU A 138 -11.06 3.32 -10.47
N GLY A 139 -12.08 2.76 -9.82
CA GLY A 139 -12.12 2.62 -8.37
C GLY A 139 -13.52 2.71 -7.74
N PRO A 140 -13.63 2.34 -6.46
CA PRO A 140 -14.90 2.37 -5.75
C PRO A 140 -15.38 3.82 -5.58
N ILE A 141 -16.61 4.07 -6.01
CA ILE A 141 -17.29 5.35 -5.78
C ILE A 141 -17.81 5.33 -4.34
N CYS A 142 -17.12 6.06 -3.47
CA CYS A 142 -17.50 6.25 -2.08
C CYS A 142 -17.83 7.72 -1.82
N PHE A 143 -18.55 8.02 -0.73
CA PHE A 143 -18.88 9.39 -0.37
C PHE A 143 -17.64 10.31 -0.28
N ALA A 144 -16.52 9.77 0.20
CA ALA A 144 -15.25 10.49 0.28
C ALA A 144 -14.65 10.84 -1.09
N SER A 145 -14.86 10.01 -2.12
CA SER A 145 -14.34 10.24 -3.48
C SER A 145 -15.34 10.95 -4.39
N ALA A 146 -16.63 10.98 -4.05
CA ALA A 146 -17.69 11.56 -4.87
C ALA A 146 -17.47 13.06 -5.19
N ASN A 147 -17.08 13.86 -4.21
CA ASN A 147 -16.80 15.28 -4.43
C ASN A 147 -15.60 15.49 -5.37
N TYR A 148 -14.52 14.72 -5.16
CA TYR A 148 -13.34 14.78 -6.00
C TYR A 148 -13.64 14.37 -7.46
N LEU A 149 -14.43 13.31 -7.64
CA LEU A 149 -14.88 12.86 -8.96
C LEU A 149 -15.74 13.91 -9.65
N ARG A 150 -16.70 14.50 -8.93
CA ARG A 150 -17.58 15.54 -9.48
C ARG A 150 -16.80 16.76 -9.98
N GLU A 151 -15.88 17.28 -9.16
CA GLU A 151 -15.04 18.41 -9.56
C GLU A 151 -14.16 18.07 -10.77
N ARG A 152 -13.62 16.85 -10.82
CA ARG A 152 -12.78 16.39 -11.94
C ARG A 152 -13.59 16.27 -13.23
N ILE A 153 -14.76 15.63 -13.17
CA ILE A 153 -15.65 15.43 -14.32
C ILE A 153 -16.11 16.79 -14.86
N MET A 154 -16.52 17.70 -13.97
CA MET A 154 -16.92 19.05 -14.37
C MET A 154 -15.78 19.80 -15.06
N ARG A 155 -14.54 19.71 -14.55
CA ARG A 155 -13.38 20.32 -15.19
C ARG A 155 -13.13 19.77 -16.60
N TRP A 156 -13.28 18.47 -16.81
CA TRP A 156 -13.16 17.87 -18.14
C TRP A 156 -14.27 18.29 -19.09
N ILE A 157 -15.51 18.45 -18.60
CA ILE A 157 -16.61 18.97 -19.41
C ILE A 157 -16.30 20.40 -19.87
N TYR A 158 -15.85 21.27 -18.97
CA TYR A 158 -15.46 22.65 -19.32
C TYR A 158 -14.29 22.70 -20.31
N GLU A 159 -13.24 21.90 -20.10
CA GLU A 159 -12.09 21.86 -21.04
C GLU A 159 -12.49 21.39 -22.44
N GLU A 160 -13.46 20.48 -22.55
CA GLU A 160 -13.95 20.01 -23.85
C GLU A 160 -14.91 21.02 -24.50
N GLU A 161 -15.77 21.69 -23.73
CA GLU A 161 -16.62 22.79 -24.23
C GLU A 161 -15.76 23.94 -24.79
N ASP A 162 -14.70 24.35 -24.09
CA ASP A 162 -13.76 25.37 -24.56
C ASP A 162 -13.04 24.96 -25.86
N LYS A 163 -12.66 23.68 -25.99
CA LYS A 163 -12.06 23.16 -27.23
C LYS A 163 -13.06 23.18 -28.38
N ILE A 164 -14.31 22.81 -28.14
CA ILE A 164 -15.36 22.78 -29.15
C ILE A 164 -15.69 24.20 -29.64
N GLU A 165 -15.76 25.20 -28.74
CA GLU A 165 -15.92 26.61 -29.11
C GLU A 165 -14.75 27.14 -29.96
N SER A 166 -13.51 26.70 -29.67
CA SER A 166 -12.33 27.10 -30.44
C SER A 166 -12.19 26.43 -31.82
N SER A 167 -12.86 25.28 -32.04
CA SER A 167 -12.73 24.44 -33.24
C SER A 167 -13.94 24.53 -34.19
N GLY A 168 -15.04 25.17 -33.78
CA GLY A 168 -16.24 25.34 -34.61
C GLY A 168 -17.05 24.05 -34.80
N SER A 169 -16.79 23.03 -33.99
CA SER A 169 -17.45 21.72 -34.00
C SER A 169 -18.76 21.73 -33.21
N PRO A 170 -19.67 20.74 -33.40
CA PRO A 170 -20.93 20.67 -32.66
C PRO A 170 -20.70 20.54 -31.15
N SER A 171 -21.56 21.20 -30.36
CA SER A 171 -21.60 21.15 -28.89
C SER A 171 -21.54 19.73 -28.35
N LEU A 172 -20.96 19.54 -27.18
CA LEU A 172 -20.85 18.24 -26.51
C LEU A 172 -22.26 17.65 -26.28
N GLN A 173 -22.58 16.52 -26.94
CA GLN A 173 -23.94 15.94 -26.91
C GLN A 173 -24.06 14.82 -25.86
N HIS A 174 -23.03 14.01 -25.67
CA HIS A 174 -23.09 12.85 -24.79
C HIS A 174 -21.82 12.65 -23.95
N VAL A 175 -22.01 12.35 -22.67
CA VAL A 175 -20.94 11.91 -21.74
C VAL A 175 -21.21 10.47 -21.36
N ILE A 176 -20.26 9.59 -21.66
CA ILE A 176 -20.32 8.16 -21.31
C ILE A 176 -19.40 7.93 -20.11
N LEU A 177 -19.99 7.50 -18.99
CA LEU A 177 -19.26 7.11 -17.78
C LEU A 177 -19.14 5.60 -17.76
N ASP A 178 -17.94 5.09 -18.00
CA ASP A 178 -17.61 3.69 -17.83
C ASP A 178 -17.12 3.44 -16.40
N MET A 179 -17.84 2.60 -15.66
CA MET A 179 -17.60 2.26 -14.26
C MET A 179 -17.28 0.77 -14.07
N GLY A 180 -16.73 0.11 -15.11
CA GLY A 180 -16.47 -1.33 -15.18
C GLY A 180 -15.81 -1.95 -13.93
#